data_AF-A0A7R9A999-F1
#
_entry.id   AF-A0A7R9A999-F1
#
_cell.length_a   1.000
_cell.length_b   1.000
_cell.length_c   1.000
_cell.angle_alpha   90.00
_cell.angle_beta   90.00
_cell.angle_gamma   90.00
#
_symmetry.space_group_name_H-M   'P 1'
#
loop_
_entity.id
_entity.type
_entity.pdbx_description
1 polymer ?
#
loop_
_entity_poly.entity_id
_entity_poly.type
_entity_poly.pdbx_seq_one_letter_code
_entity_poly.pdbx_strand_id
1 'polypeptide(L)'
;MPLTSIASAASSNARLHTAAGFLVRLDLLHERPPPRASSSSGVLLLRRPPPPRILGISALMEIPAAWMWLAVLAFAPGTSAFQDPYEPDPANPVWVFKAFNFLTILTGLKYNLDLYVPRTESPLPVLYFLPGFQATVPSTLYSTVLKHVASHGFLVVGVWNPLGIIDSDYRAKELEGVVGWVERNLENWLRKDLPLQVSLDHARSTLACQSAGCHIAVSFLSNQGCANFKSLVMISPVDGKDPFGIIQQFIITPNEKVPFSIPSLTLAAGLDPLQTIPFFPACAPENLSNKRFFDAMRDVPRWYISATDYGHADLLDPIYVAGNQLLKVCSTNPLTDKATYRRYIAGQIIAFLRSFESLESCEQALPRLRSPTLVRVETVSSGLDCGTSTPTIVGADKCAGGVAR
;
A
#
# COMPACT_ATOMS: atom_id res chain seq x y z
N MET A 1 -40.61 50.02 1.27
CA MET A 1 -40.65 50.68 -0.05
C MET A 1 -39.51 50.13 -0.88
N PRO A 2 -39.80 49.59 -2.08
CA PRO A 2 -38.87 48.85 -2.94
C PRO A 2 -38.24 49.75 -4.00
N LEU A 3 -37.28 49.22 -4.78
CA LEU A 3 -37.01 49.48 -6.22
C LEU A 3 -35.82 48.59 -6.63
N THR A 4 -36.07 47.44 -7.28
CA THR A 4 -35.90 47.18 -8.75
C THR A 4 -34.45 47.23 -9.23
N SER A 5 -33.85 46.08 -9.57
CA SER A 5 -33.83 45.46 -10.92
C SER A 5 -32.90 46.19 -11.90
N ILE A 6 -31.94 45.46 -12.48
CA ILE A 6 -31.70 45.35 -13.92
C ILE A 6 -30.92 44.05 -14.17
N ALA A 7 -31.52 43.20 -14.99
CA ALA A 7 -30.88 42.08 -15.67
C ALA A 7 -30.22 42.59 -16.97
N SER A 8 -29.12 41.98 -17.39
CA SER A 8 -28.73 41.97 -18.80
C SER A 8 -27.94 40.70 -19.10
N ALA A 9 -28.50 39.91 -20.01
CA ALA A 9 -27.88 38.76 -20.63
C ALA A 9 -27.01 39.21 -21.81
N ALA A 10 -25.89 38.53 -22.04
CA ALA A 10 -25.27 38.48 -23.36
C ALA A 10 -24.54 37.14 -23.53
N SER A 11 -25.09 36.31 -24.42
CA SER A 11 -24.42 35.18 -25.02
C SER A 11 -23.44 35.65 -26.09
N SER A 12 -22.32 34.96 -26.27
CA SER A 12 -21.81 34.71 -27.62
C SER A 12 -20.88 33.49 -27.67
N ASN A 13 -21.21 32.63 -28.63
CA ASN A 13 -20.40 31.51 -29.10
C ASN A 13 -19.09 32.01 -29.72
N ALA A 14 -18.00 31.25 -29.51
CA ALA A 14 -16.90 31.21 -30.47
C ALA A 14 -16.47 29.74 -30.67
N ARG A 15 -16.64 29.27 -31.90
CA ARG A 15 -16.23 27.96 -32.40
C ARG A 15 -14.75 27.95 -32.79
N LEU A 16 -14.14 26.78 -32.59
CA LEU A 16 -13.10 26.10 -33.36
C LEU A 16 -12.13 26.93 -34.23
N HIS A 17 -10.85 26.75 -33.95
CA HIS A 17 -9.84 26.54 -34.99
C HIS A 17 -9.12 25.20 -34.77
N THR A 18 -9.20 24.35 -35.79
CA THR A 18 -8.41 23.15 -36.03
C THR A 18 -6.99 23.52 -36.47
N ALA A 19 -5.97 22.83 -35.97
CA ALA A 19 -4.68 22.73 -36.65
C ALA A 19 -3.93 21.46 -36.24
N ALA A 20 -3.79 20.59 -37.26
CA ALA A 20 -2.64 19.74 -37.60
C ALA A 20 -2.00 18.83 -36.55
N GLY A 21 -2.00 17.54 -36.89
CA GLY A 21 -1.43 16.47 -36.10
C GLY A 21 0.10 16.40 -36.11
N PHE A 22 0.59 15.78 -35.04
CA PHE A 22 1.91 15.19 -34.97
C PHE A 22 1.73 13.74 -34.49
N LEU A 23 1.91 12.80 -35.42
CA LEU A 23 2.03 11.38 -35.12
C LEU A 23 3.44 11.15 -34.56
N VAL A 24 3.55 11.01 -33.23
CA VAL A 24 4.78 10.52 -32.59
C VAL A 24 4.59 9.04 -32.27
N ARG A 25 5.36 8.23 -32.97
CA ARG A 25 5.49 6.78 -32.81
C ARG A 25 6.11 6.52 -31.43
N LEU A 26 5.42 5.79 -30.55
CA LEU A 26 5.98 5.33 -29.27
C LEU A 26 7.00 4.21 -29.54
N ASP A 27 8.26 4.47 -29.25
CA ASP A 27 9.28 3.43 -29.12
C ASP A 27 9.18 2.78 -27.73
N LEU A 28 8.95 1.46 -27.73
CA LEU A 28 9.06 0.57 -26.58
C LEU A 28 10.53 0.45 -26.16
N LEU A 29 10.89 1.01 -25.00
CA LEU A 29 12.18 0.73 -24.35
C LEU A 29 12.15 -0.67 -23.73
N HIS A 30 12.65 -1.64 -24.50
CA HIS A 30 13.12 -2.93 -24.00
C HIS A 30 14.61 -2.82 -23.69
N GLU A 31 15.00 -2.91 -22.42
CA GLU A 31 16.41 -3.10 -22.07
C GLU A 31 16.83 -4.54 -22.45
N ARG A 32 17.76 -4.66 -23.41
CA ARG A 32 18.45 -5.92 -23.74
C ARG A 32 19.85 -5.95 -23.09
N PRO A 33 20.34 -7.14 -22.68
CA PRO A 33 21.66 -7.31 -22.07
C PRO A 33 22.81 -7.15 -23.10
N PRO A 34 24.06 -6.93 -22.62
CA PRO A 34 25.18 -6.52 -23.47
C PRO A 34 25.68 -7.63 -24.41
N PRO A 35 26.31 -7.27 -25.55
CA PRO A 35 26.67 -8.22 -26.60
C PRO A 35 27.94 -9.03 -26.26
N ARG A 36 27.89 -10.34 -26.55
CA ARG A 36 29.08 -11.18 -26.73
C ARG A 36 29.66 -10.93 -28.13
N ALA A 37 30.97 -10.73 -28.18
CA ALA A 37 31.75 -10.62 -29.41
C ALA A 37 31.63 -11.89 -30.28
N SER A 38 31.41 -11.72 -31.58
CA SER A 38 31.55 -12.75 -32.59
C SER A 38 32.78 -12.44 -33.46
N SER A 39 33.65 -13.42 -33.62
CA SER A 39 34.71 -13.42 -34.64
C SER A 39 34.39 -14.50 -35.67
N SER A 40 34.12 -14.05 -36.90
CA SER A 40 34.43 -14.67 -38.20
C SER A 40 34.31 -16.19 -38.38
N SER A 41 33.37 -16.58 -39.24
CA SER A 41 33.30 -17.87 -39.91
C SER A 41 34.50 -18.11 -40.85
N GLY A 42 35.15 -19.26 -40.72
CA GLY A 42 36.03 -19.87 -41.72
C GLY A 42 35.54 -21.29 -42.01
N VAL A 43 35.13 -21.54 -43.25
CA VAL A 43 34.70 -22.86 -43.76
C VAL A 43 35.94 -23.64 -44.18
N LEU A 44 36.13 -24.85 -43.62
CA LEU A 44 37.01 -25.86 -44.20
C LEU A 44 36.37 -27.25 -44.04
N LEU A 45 35.84 -27.77 -45.16
CA LEU A 45 35.48 -29.17 -45.35
C LEU A 45 36.77 -30.00 -45.41
N LEU A 46 36.77 -31.21 -44.80
CA LEU A 46 37.35 -32.44 -45.39
C LEU A 46 37.12 -33.69 -44.50
N ARG A 47 36.44 -34.67 -45.12
CA ARG A 47 36.53 -36.16 -45.03
C ARG A 47 36.23 -36.91 -43.71
N ARG A 48 35.20 -37.79 -43.80
CA ARG A 48 35.03 -39.03 -43.00
C ARG A 48 35.91 -40.16 -43.55
N PRO A 49 36.33 -41.14 -42.71
CA PRO A 49 35.73 -42.50 -42.75
C PRO A 49 35.75 -43.21 -41.36
N PRO A 50 35.58 -44.55 -41.25
CA PRO A 50 34.33 -45.32 -41.01
C PRO A 50 34.23 -45.92 -39.58
N PRO A 51 33.15 -46.65 -39.19
CA PRO A 51 32.94 -47.13 -37.83
C PRO A 51 33.45 -48.57 -37.61
N PRO A 52 33.83 -48.95 -36.37
CA PRO A 52 33.76 -50.34 -35.91
C PRO A 52 32.70 -50.46 -34.78
N ARG A 53 31.64 -51.23 -34.98
CA ARG A 53 31.46 -52.67 -34.65
C ARG A 53 31.54 -53.02 -33.16
N ILE A 54 30.40 -53.56 -32.74
CA ILE A 54 29.99 -54.13 -31.46
C ILE A 54 30.94 -55.26 -31.01
N LEU A 55 31.23 -55.30 -29.70
CA LEU A 55 31.50 -56.51 -28.95
C LEU A 55 30.95 -56.31 -27.54
N GLY A 56 29.90 -57.07 -27.19
CA GLY A 56 29.45 -57.19 -25.81
C GLY A 56 30.37 -58.12 -25.03
N ILE A 57 30.35 -57.98 -23.71
CA ILE A 57 30.51 -59.06 -22.73
C ILE A 57 29.85 -58.57 -21.43
N SER A 58 29.09 -59.49 -20.86
CA SER A 58 28.33 -59.46 -19.64
C SER A 58 29.16 -59.08 -18.41
N ALA A 59 28.57 -58.28 -17.52
CA ALA A 59 28.85 -58.35 -16.09
C ALA A 59 27.56 -58.03 -15.33
N LEU A 60 26.89 -59.10 -14.92
CA LEU A 60 25.88 -59.11 -13.87
C LEU A 60 26.50 -58.57 -12.59
N MET A 61 25.87 -57.57 -11.98
CA MET A 61 25.95 -57.38 -10.54
C MET A 61 24.59 -56.93 -10.03
N GLU A 62 23.95 -57.87 -9.35
CA GLU A 62 22.73 -57.70 -8.57
C GLU A 62 22.98 -56.65 -7.48
N ILE A 63 22.11 -55.64 -7.40
CA ILE A 63 22.03 -54.75 -6.23
C ILE A 63 20.74 -55.11 -5.47
N PRO A 64 20.80 -55.35 -4.15
CA PRO A 64 19.68 -55.91 -3.40
C PRO A 64 18.50 -54.95 -3.29
N ALA A 65 17.29 -55.50 -3.31
CA ALA A 65 16.00 -54.83 -3.14
C ALA A 65 15.74 -54.26 -1.71
N ALA A 66 16.77 -53.70 -1.07
CA ALA A 66 16.70 -53.11 0.28
C ALA A 66 16.82 -51.57 0.29
N TRP A 67 16.99 -50.92 -0.86
CA TRP A 67 17.10 -49.45 -0.98
C TRP A 67 15.89 -48.76 -1.61
N MET A 68 14.78 -49.49 -1.83
CA MET A 68 13.57 -48.97 -2.47
C MET A 68 12.47 -48.57 -1.48
N TRP A 69 12.85 -48.17 -0.27
CA TRP A 69 11.98 -47.61 0.76
C TRP A 69 12.67 -46.48 1.52
N LEU A 70 13.07 -45.40 0.83
CA LEU A 70 13.40 -44.11 1.46
C LEU A 70 13.43 -42.96 0.44
N ALA A 71 12.43 -42.91 -0.44
CA ALA A 71 12.13 -41.72 -1.25
C ALA A 71 10.62 -41.61 -1.53
N VAL A 72 9.79 -41.96 -0.55
CA VAL A 72 8.51 -41.26 -0.40
C VAL A 72 8.88 -40.01 0.39
N LEU A 73 9.37 -38.99 -0.31
CA LEU A 73 9.21 -37.62 0.16
C LEU A 73 7.70 -37.44 0.20
N ALA A 74 7.14 -37.68 1.39
CA ALA A 74 5.86 -37.14 1.74
C ALA A 74 5.96 -35.64 1.43
N PHE A 75 5.31 -35.22 0.36
CA PHE A 75 4.60 -33.95 0.36
C PHE A 75 3.55 -34.09 1.47
N ALA A 76 4.01 -34.00 2.72
CA ALA A 76 3.19 -33.41 3.74
C ALA A 76 2.86 -32.02 3.17
N PRO A 77 1.58 -31.61 3.07
CA PRO A 77 1.29 -30.20 2.91
C PRO A 77 2.05 -29.51 4.03
N GLY A 78 3.11 -28.79 3.68
CA GLY A 78 3.92 -28.10 4.65
C GLY A 78 2.95 -27.25 5.45
N THR A 79 2.82 -27.54 6.74
CA THR A 79 2.37 -26.56 7.70
C THR A 79 3.23 -25.33 7.40
N SER A 80 2.64 -24.29 6.81
CA SER A 80 3.38 -23.12 6.36
C SER A 80 4.19 -22.63 7.55
N ALA A 81 5.51 -22.78 7.47
CA ALA A 81 6.38 -22.24 8.50
C ALA A 81 6.05 -20.74 8.56
N PHE A 82 5.58 -20.30 9.72
CA PHE A 82 5.07 -18.95 9.91
C PHE A 82 6.12 -17.94 9.43
N GLN A 83 5.80 -17.19 8.38
CA GLN A 83 6.74 -16.27 7.75
C GLN A 83 6.87 -14.99 8.57
N ASP A 84 8.11 -14.66 8.94
CA ASP A 84 8.45 -13.44 9.69
C ASP A 84 7.86 -12.21 8.97
N PRO A 85 6.92 -11.47 9.58
CA PRO A 85 6.29 -10.32 8.94
C PRO A 85 7.26 -9.16 8.69
N TYR A 86 8.44 -9.16 9.34
CA TYR A 86 9.41 -8.07 9.20
C TYR A 86 10.44 -8.30 8.10
N GLU A 87 10.41 -9.44 7.43
CA GLU A 87 11.25 -9.72 6.27
C GLU A 87 10.38 -9.92 5.03
N PRO A 88 10.70 -9.28 3.89
CA PRO A 88 9.99 -9.53 2.65
C PRO A 88 9.98 -11.01 2.31
N ASP A 89 8.86 -11.50 1.79
CA ASP A 89 8.73 -12.90 1.44
C ASP A 89 9.41 -13.21 0.09
N PRO A 90 10.54 -13.95 0.08
CA PRO A 90 11.23 -14.27 -1.18
C PRO A 90 10.46 -15.27 -2.04
N ALA A 91 9.48 -16.01 -1.49
CA ALA A 91 8.66 -16.95 -2.24
C ALA A 91 7.62 -16.24 -3.11
N ASN A 92 7.27 -15.00 -2.77
CA ASN A 92 6.20 -14.22 -3.39
C ASN A 92 6.76 -12.94 -4.04
N PRO A 93 7.48 -13.04 -5.17
CA PRO A 93 8.00 -11.86 -5.86
C PRO A 93 6.85 -10.93 -6.28
N VAL A 94 7.10 -9.63 -6.20
CA VAL A 94 6.07 -8.59 -6.42
C VAL A 94 6.30 -7.91 -7.77
N TRP A 95 5.27 -7.92 -8.61
CA TRP A 95 5.22 -7.10 -9.81
C TRP A 95 4.68 -5.71 -9.50
N VAL A 96 5.24 -4.70 -10.17
CA VAL A 96 4.79 -3.32 -10.03
C VAL A 96 4.24 -2.83 -11.36
N PHE A 97 2.98 -2.43 -11.37
CA PHE A 97 2.32 -1.85 -12.54
C PHE A 97 1.89 -0.42 -12.24
N LYS A 98 1.89 0.42 -13.26
CA LYS A 98 1.54 1.83 -13.13
C LYS A 98 0.42 2.13 -14.12
N ALA A 99 -0.74 2.51 -13.62
CA ALA A 99 -1.82 3.06 -14.41
C ALA A 99 -1.77 4.58 -14.27
N PHE A 100 -1.13 5.25 -15.23
CA PHE A 100 -1.03 6.70 -15.27
C PHE A 100 -2.22 7.31 -15.99
N ASN A 101 -2.81 8.31 -15.37
CA ASN A 101 -3.79 9.20 -15.92
C ASN A 101 -3.13 10.55 -16.24
N PHE A 102 -2.43 10.66 -17.39
CA PHE A 102 -2.00 11.99 -17.87
C PHE A 102 -3.13 12.73 -18.61
N LEU A 103 -4.15 11.99 -19.09
CA LEU A 103 -5.44 12.53 -19.55
C LEU A 103 -6.52 11.48 -19.26
N THR A 104 -7.63 11.91 -18.62
CA THR A 104 -8.79 11.13 -18.13
C THR A 104 -9.50 10.25 -19.19
N ILE A 105 -8.96 10.18 -20.40
CA ILE A 105 -9.59 9.75 -21.63
C ILE A 105 -9.60 8.23 -21.78
N LEU A 106 -8.63 7.49 -21.20
CA LEU A 106 -8.51 6.05 -21.43
C LEU A 106 -9.16 5.18 -20.33
N THR A 107 -9.12 5.60 -19.07
CA THR A 107 -9.60 4.80 -17.94
C THR A 107 -10.84 5.38 -17.26
N GLY A 108 -11.18 6.65 -17.53
CA GLY A 108 -12.22 7.39 -16.80
C GLY A 108 -11.87 7.68 -15.32
N LEU A 109 -10.71 7.21 -14.84
CA LEU A 109 -10.20 7.48 -13.50
C LEU A 109 -9.52 8.84 -13.47
N LYS A 110 -9.83 9.66 -12.47
CA LYS A 110 -9.10 10.91 -12.21
C LYS A 110 -7.76 10.69 -11.49
N TYR A 111 -7.47 9.46 -11.07
CA TYR A 111 -6.34 9.10 -10.21
C TYR A 111 -5.33 8.23 -10.94
N ASN A 112 -4.08 8.34 -10.53
CA ASN A 112 -3.04 7.39 -10.84
C ASN A 112 -3.09 6.24 -9.84
N LEU A 113 -2.85 5.03 -10.34
CA LEU A 113 -2.72 3.84 -9.52
C LEU A 113 -1.31 3.26 -9.71
N ASP A 114 -0.59 3.02 -8.61
CA ASP A 114 0.53 2.08 -8.61
C ASP A 114 0.07 0.79 -7.95
N LEU A 115 0.25 -0.33 -8.65
CA LEU A 115 -0.22 -1.64 -8.23
C LEU A 115 0.98 -2.50 -7.88
N TYR A 116 0.96 -3.10 -6.70
CA TYR A 116 1.96 -4.06 -6.26
C TYR A 116 1.27 -5.41 -6.12
N VAL A 117 1.54 -6.30 -7.07
CA VAL A 117 0.84 -7.58 -7.25
C VAL A 117 1.80 -8.71 -6.86
N PRO A 118 1.54 -9.44 -5.75
CA PRO A 118 2.35 -10.60 -5.40
C PRO A 118 2.09 -11.77 -6.32
N ARG A 119 3.13 -12.56 -6.57
CA ARG A 119 3.02 -13.82 -7.28
C ARG A 119 2.70 -14.96 -6.30
N THR A 120 1.46 -14.96 -5.80
CA THR A 120 0.96 -15.96 -4.86
C THR A 120 -0.42 -16.48 -5.25
N GLU A 121 -0.98 -17.38 -4.46
CA GLU A 121 -2.32 -17.96 -4.69
C GLU A 121 -3.43 -16.92 -4.47
N SER A 122 -4.50 -17.05 -5.26
CA SER A 122 -5.71 -16.21 -5.18
C SER A 122 -6.80 -16.89 -4.31
N PRO A 123 -7.77 -16.14 -3.75
CA PRO A 123 -8.02 -14.71 -3.94
C PRO A 123 -7.21 -13.80 -3.00
N LEU A 124 -6.74 -12.67 -3.54
CA LEU A 124 -5.90 -11.71 -2.80
C LEU A 124 -6.76 -10.67 -2.06
N PRO A 125 -6.58 -10.47 -0.74
CA PRO A 125 -7.09 -9.28 -0.06
C PRO A 125 -6.48 -8.01 -0.65
N VAL A 126 -7.22 -6.91 -0.58
CA VAL A 126 -6.86 -5.64 -1.24
C VAL A 126 -6.52 -4.57 -0.21
N LEU A 127 -5.30 -4.04 -0.25
CA LEU A 127 -4.89 -2.90 0.56
C LEU A 127 -4.81 -1.65 -0.31
N TYR A 128 -5.65 -0.66 -0.03
CA TYR A 128 -5.60 0.65 -0.66
C TYR A 128 -4.66 1.55 0.14
N PHE A 129 -3.71 2.21 -0.51
CA PHE A 129 -2.75 3.08 0.16
C PHE A 129 -2.87 4.53 -0.34
N LEU A 130 -3.13 5.46 0.58
CA LEU A 130 -3.16 6.90 0.34
C LEU A 130 -1.87 7.57 0.85
N PRO A 131 -0.99 8.06 -0.04
CA PRO A 131 0.25 8.70 0.37
C PRO A 131 0.02 10.08 0.98
N GLY A 132 1.10 10.67 1.53
CA GLY A 132 1.08 12.00 2.13
C GLY A 132 0.70 13.15 1.21
N PHE A 133 0.63 14.36 1.79
CA PHE A 133 0.15 15.57 1.12
C PHE A 133 -1.18 15.34 0.39
N GLN A 134 -2.17 14.77 1.08
CA GLN A 134 -3.50 14.50 0.51
C GLN A 134 -3.47 13.62 -0.74
N ALA A 135 -2.62 12.59 -0.74
CA ALA A 135 -2.41 11.72 -1.88
C ALA A 135 -1.96 12.44 -3.17
N THR A 136 -1.34 13.63 -3.06
CA THR A 136 -0.78 14.32 -4.24
C THR A 136 0.59 13.78 -4.62
N VAL A 137 1.35 13.27 -3.64
CA VAL A 137 2.65 12.67 -3.93
C VAL A 137 2.47 11.25 -4.47
N PRO A 138 3.33 10.80 -5.41
CA PRO A 138 3.25 9.44 -5.92
C PRO A 138 3.40 8.38 -4.84
N SER A 139 2.61 7.31 -4.93
CA SER A 139 2.73 6.19 -3.99
C SER A 139 4.07 5.45 -4.13
N THR A 140 4.77 5.61 -5.26
CA THR A 140 6.12 5.07 -5.44
C THR A 140 7.19 5.69 -4.57
N LEU A 141 6.91 6.78 -3.87
CA LEU A 141 7.80 7.26 -2.80
C LEU A 141 7.88 6.27 -1.63
N TYR A 142 6.95 5.32 -1.54
CA TYR A 142 6.80 4.35 -0.47
C TYR A 142 7.09 2.92 -0.95
N SER A 143 7.70 2.75 -2.13
CA SER A 143 7.70 1.47 -2.85
C SER A 143 8.35 0.33 -2.07
N THR A 144 9.36 0.62 -1.24
CA THR A 144 10.01 -0.39 -0.38
C THR A 144 9.03 -1.01 0.61
N VAL A 145 8.25 -0.17 1.31
CA VAL A 145 7.25 -0.64 2.28
C VAL A 145 6.09 -1.34 1.57
N LEU A 146 5.58 -0.76 0.48
CA LEU A 146 4.43 -1.32 -0.23
C LEU A 146 4.74 -2.66 -0.91
N LYS A 147 5.95 -2.82 -1.49
CA LYS A 147 6.42 -4.12 -2.00
C LYS A 147 6.54 -5.16 -0.89
N HIS A 148 7.06 -4.75 0.27
CA HIS A 148 7.18 -5.65 1.41
C HIS A 148 5.79 -6.14 1.82
N VAL A 149 4.84 -5.25 2.08
CA VAL A 149 3.45 -5.65 2.40
C VAL A 149 2.86 -6.55 1.31
N ALA A 150 3.02 -6.18 0.03
CA ALA A 150 2.50 -6.98 -1.08
C ALA A 150 3.08 -8.41 -1.08
N SER A 151 4.38 -8.59 -0.80
CA SER A 151 5.03 -9.91 -0.77
C SER A 151 4.38 -10.88 0.23
N HIS A 152 3.64 -10.39 1.23
CA HIS A 152 2.90 -11.24 2.18
C HIS A 152 1.49 -11.61 1.72
N GLY A 153 1.20 -11.50 0.42
CA GLY A 153 -0.03 -11.98 -0.20
C GLY A 153 -1.17 -10.96 -0.28
N PHE A 154 -0.83 -9.67 -0.28
CA PHE A 154 -1.80 -8.60 -0.46
C PHE A 154 -1.64 -7.95 -1.84
N LEU A 155 -2.75 -7.71 -2.54
CA LEU A 155 -2.72 -6.74 -3.63
C LEU A 155 -2.67 -5.34 -2.99
N VAL A 156 -1.60 -4.58 -3.25
CA VAL A 156 -1.53 -3.17 -2.80
C VAL A 156 -1.84 -2.22 -3.96
N VAL A 157 -2.81 -1.33 -3.73
CA VAL A 157 -3.25 -0.29 -4.68
C VAL A 157 -2.89 1.07 -4.11
N GLY A 158 -1.78 1.65 -4.56
CA GLY A 158 -1.40 3.02 -4.23
C GLY A 158 -2.17 4.02 -5.07
N VAL A 159 -2.96 4.88 -4.43
CA VAL A 159 -3.85 5.85 -5.10
C VAL A 159 -3.27 7.25 -4.93
N TRP A 160 -3.03 7.96 -6.02
CA TRP A 160 -2.49 9.33 -5.95
C TRP A 160 -2.90 10.19 -7.15
N ASN A 161 -2.85 11.51 -6.98
CA ASN A 161 -3.13 12.46 -8.06
C ASN A 161 -2.31 13.74 -7.89
N PRO A 162 -1.30 14.01 -8.74
CA PRO A 162 -0.42 15.16 -8.59
C PRO A 162 -1.12 16.49 -8.92
N LEU A 163 -2.23 16.43 -9.66
CA LEU A 163 -3.03 17.59 -10.05
C LEU A 163 -4.26 17.78 -9.16
N GLY A 164 -4.59 16.76 -8.37
CA GLY A 164 -5.77 16.75 -7.52
C GLY A 164 -5.38 16.99 -6.08
N ILE A 165 -5.68 18.18 -5.57
CA ILE A 165 -6.22 18.23 -4.21
C ILE A 165 -7.44 17.32 -4.29
N ILE A 166 -7.49 16.23 -3.53
CA ILE A 166 -8.68 15.36 -3.47
C ILE A 166 -9.83 16.23 -2.93
N ASP A 167 -10.55 16.84 -3.87
CA ASP A 167 -11.55 17.91 -3.70
C ASP A 167 -11.01 19.19 -3.02
N SER A 168 -11.50 20.36 -3.44
CA SER A 168 -11.32 21.60 -2.66
C SER A 168 -11.93 21.46 -1.25
N ASP A 169 -12.78 20.46 -1.04
CA ASP A 169 -13.52 20.25 0.20
C ASP A 169 -13.08 19.02 1.03
N TYR A 170 -12.05 18.25 0.62
CA TYR A 170 -11.50 17.14 1.42
C TYR A 170 -12.48 15.98 1.68
N ARG A 171 -13.55 15.85 0.87
CA ARG A 171 -14.72 15.03 1.20
C ARG A 171 -14.69 13.59 0.71
N ALA A 172 -13.54 13.07 0.30
CA ALA A 172 -13.35 11.66 -0.10
C ALA A 172 -14.27 11.10 -1.21
N LYS A 173 -15.17 11.91 -1.79
CA LYS A 173 -16.09 11.51 -2.87
C LYS A 173 -15.36 10.95 -4.08
N GLU A 174 -14.18 11.47 -4.33
CA GLU A 174 -13.37 11.02 -5.45
C GLU A 174 -12.70 9.65 -5.17
N LEU A 175 -12.41 9.32 -3.91
CA LEU A 175 -11.92 7.99 -3.50
C LEU A 175 -12.99 6.91 -3.71
N GLU A 176 -14.27 7.23 -3.51
CA GLU A 176 -15.40 6.34 -3.80
C GLU A 176 -15.38 5.87 -5.26
N GLY A 177 -15.13 6.80 -6.20
CA GLY A 177 -15.01 6.49 -7.62
C GLY A 177 -13.83 5.56 -7.92
N VAL A 178 -12.70 5.74 -7.24
CA VAL A 178 -11.52 4.87 -7.38
C VAL A 178 -11.81 3.47 -6.86
N VAL A 179 -12.35 3.34 -5.64
CA VAL A 179 -12.70 2.05 -5.04
C VAL A 179 -13.68 1.31 -5.95
N GLY A 180 -14.76 1.97 -6.39
CA GLY A 180 -15.72 1.36 -7.29
C GLY A 180 -15.13 0.98 -8.66
N TRP A 181 -14.16 1.74 -9.18
CA TRP A 181 -13.47 1.34 -10.42
C TRP A 181 -12.60 0.11 -10.20
N VAL A 182 -11.84 0.05 -9.11
CA VAL A 182 -10.97 -1.09 -8.76
C VAL A 182 -11.80 -2.36 -8.64
N GLU A 183 -12.91 -2.31 -7.89
CA GLU A 183 -13.81 -3.45 -7.69
C GLU A 183 -14.43 -3.98 -8.99
N ARG A 184 -14.73 -3.10 -9.96
CA ARG A 184 -15.40 -3.50 -11.21
C ARG A 184 -14.43 -3.89 -12.33
N ASN A 185 -13.25 -3.29 -12.37
CA ASN A 185 -12.41 -3.32 -13.57
C ASN A 185 -11.03 -3.91 -13.36
N LEU A 186 -10.46 -3.86 -12.14
CA LEU A 186 -9.04 -4.16 -11.96
C LEU A 186 -8.70 -5.61 -12.29
N GLU A 187 -9.51 -6.57 -11.86
CA GLU A 187 -9.26 -8.00 -12.17
C GLU A 187 -9.25 -8.26 -13.68
N ASN A 188 -10.21 -7.67 -14.40
CA ASN A 188 -10.29 -7.78 -15.86
C ASN A 188 -9.09 -7.12 -16.55
N TRP A 189 -8.64 -5.98 -16.03
CA TRP A 189 -7.47 -5.26 -16.53
C TRP A 189 -6.18 -6.08 -16.32
N LEU A 190 -5.96 -6.61 -15.11
CA LEU A 190 -4.84 -7.49 -14.79
C LEU A 190 -4.80 -8.73 -15.69
N ARG A 191 -5.97 -9.30 -16.00
CA ARG A 191 -6.10 -10.50 -16.84
C ARG A 191 -5.84 -10.22 -18.33
N LYS A 192 -6.40 -9.12 -18.86
CA LYS A 192 -6.33 -8.81 -20.29
C LYS A 192 -5.00 -8.18 -20.70
N ASP A 193 -4.54 -7.22 -19.90
CA ASP A 193 -3.41 -6.37 -20.30
C ASP A 193 -2.08 -6.88 -19.73
N LEU A 194 -2.11 -7.66 -18.63
CA LEU A 194 -0.92 -8.13 -17.91
C LEU A 194 -0.79 -9.67 -17.82
N PRO A 195 -1.56 -10.43 -18.64
CA PRO A 195 -1.83 -11.86 -18.50
C PRO A 195 -1.89 -12.49 -17.10
N LEU A 196 -2.26 -11.73 -16.07
CA LEU A 196 -2.26 -12.24 -14.69
C LEU A 196 -3.61 -12.85 -14.34
N GLN A 197 -3.60 -14.15 -14.03
CA GLN A 197 -4.78 -14.83 -13.50
C GLN A 197 -4.80 -14.67 -11.98
N VAL A 198 -5.26 -13.50 -11.54
CA VAL A 198 -5.45 -13.17 -10.13
C VAL A 198 -6.93 -12.95 -9.89
N SER A 199 -7.45 -13.41 -8.76
CA SER A 199 -8.78 -13.03 -8.26
C SER A 199 -8.65 -12.15 -7.03
N LEU A 200 -9.54 -11.16 -6.90
CA LEU A 200 -9.50 -10.18 -5.81
C LEU A 200 -10.61 -10.43 -4.79
N ASP A 201 -10.24 -10.45 -3.51
CA ASP A 201 -11.16 -10.50 -2.40
C ASP A 201 -11.44 -9.09 -1.87
N HIS A 202 -12.37 -8.41 -2.53
CA HIS A 202 -12.76 -7.06 -2.12
C HIS A 202 -13.41 -7.04 -0.73
N ALA A 203 -14.02 -8.12 -0.26
CA ALA A 203 -14.66 -8.19 1.05
C ALA A 203 -13.64 -8.17 2.21
N ARG A 204 -12.37 -8.48 1.92
CA ARG A 204 -11.21 -8.29 2.81
C ARG A 204 -10.36 -7.11 2.32
N SER A 205 -10.96 -5.92 2.28
CA SER A 205 -10.23 -4.70 1.96
C SER A 205 -9.70 -3.99 3.19
N THR A 206 -8.50 -3.42 3.09
CA THR A 206 -7.92 -2.53 4.09
C THR A 206 -7.65 -1.16 3.49
N LEU A 207 -7.95 -0.10 4.26
CA LEU A 207 -7.55 1.25 3.91
C LEU A 207 -6.31 1.62 4.72
N ALA A 208 -5.23 1.98 4.03
CA ALA A 208 -3.98 2.42 4.60
C ALA A 208 -3.65 3.84 4.13
N CYS A 209 -2.97 4.61 4.96
CA CYS A 209 -2.66 5.99 4.64
C CYS A 209 -1.40 6.49 5.36
N GLN A 210 -0.82 7.58 4.85
CA GLN A 210 0.25 8.31 5.52
C GLN A 210 -0.05 9.82 5.55
N SER A 211 0.35 10.50 6.63
CA SER A 211 0.25 11.97 6.76
C SER A 211 -1.18 12.47 6.49
N ALA A 212 -1.33 13.55 5.72
CA ALA A 212 -2.62 14.12 5.32
C ALA A 212 -3.44 13.22 4.38
N GLY A 213 -2.86 12.13 3.84
CA GLY A 213 -3.65 11.07 3.20
C GLY A 213 -4.63 10.41 4.18
N CYS A 214 -4.31 10.41 5.47
CA CYS A 214 -5.18 9.85 6.50
C CYS A 214 -6.41 10.71 6.80
N HIS A 215 -6.34 12.03 6.63
CA HIS A 215 -7.52 12.87 6.66
C HIS A 215 -8.55 12.39 5.62
N ILE A 216 -8.10 12.05 4.41
CA ILE A 216 -8.96 11.58 3.32
C ILE A 216 -9.52 10.19 3.64
N ALA A 217 -8.69 9.28 4.14
CA ALA A 217 -9.12 7.93 4.53
C ALA A 217 -10.21 7.98 5.61
N VAL A 218 -10.02 8.77 6.65
CA VAL A 218 -11.00 8.91 7.74
C VAL A 218 -12.23 9.67 7.28
N SER A 219 -12.09 10.69 6.42
CA SER A 219 -13.21 11.38 5.76
C SER A 219 -14.06 10.41 4.95
N PHE A 220 -13.43 9.51 4.19
CA PHE A 220 -14.10 8.50 3.38
C PHE A 220 -14.99 7.61 4.25
N LEU A 221 -14.40 6.96 5.25
CA LEU A 221 -15.11 6.06 6.16
C LEU A 221 -16.20 6.80 6.96
N SER A 222 -15.92 8.03 7.37
CA SER A 222 -16.88 8.85 8.12
C SER A 222 -18.09 9.26 7.28
N ASN A 223 -17.92 9.45 5.98
CA ASN A 223 -19.00 9.89 5.09
C ASN A 223 -19.76 8.70 4.49
N GLN A 224 -19.03 7.71 3.95
CA GLN A 224 -19.55 6.59 3.18
C GLN A 224 -19.86 5.34 4.02
N GLY A 225 -19.41 5.31 5.28
CA GLY A 225 -19.40 4.10 6.09
C GLY A 225 -18.25 3.17 5.69
N CYS A 226 -18.24 1.95 6.23
CA CYS A 226 -17.11 1.04 6.03
C CYS A 226 -17.07 0.36 4.67
N ALA A 227 -18.18 0.32 3.91
CA ALA A 227 -18.27 -0.44 2.66
C ALA A 227 -17.66 -1.86 2.84
N ASN A 228 -16.66 -2.21 2.03
CA ASN A 228 -15.94 -3.48 2.11
C ASN A 228 -14.66 -3.42 2.98
N PHE A 229 -14.34 -2.27 3.58
CA PHE A 229 -13.17 -2.09 4.41
C PHE A 229 -13.36 -2.72 5.79
N LYS A 230 -12.43 -3.59 6.16
CA LYS A 230 -12.42 -4.32 7.44
C LYS A 230 -11.40 -3.79 8.42
N SER A 231 -10.42 -3.02 7.97
CA SER A 231 -9.40 -2.44 8.83
C SER A 231 -8.86 -1.11 8.30
N LEU A 232 -8.26 -0.33 9.21
CA LEU A 232 -7.65 0.96 8.92
C LEU A 232 -6.21 1.02 9.44
N VAL A 233 -5.25 1.31 8.57
CA VAL A 233 -3.84 1.51 8.93
C VAL A 233 -3.46 2.98 8.70
N MET A 234 -2.96 3.63 9.74
CA MET A 234 -2.59 5.04 9.72
C MET A 234 -1.12 5.20 10.09
N ILE A 235 -0.32 5.76 9.20
CA ILE A 235 1.11 6.00 9.43
C ILE A 235 1.35 7.50 9.58
N SER A 236 1.80 7.92 10.76
CA SER A 236 1.96 9.32 11.15
C SER A 236 0.80 10.18 10.63
N PRO A 237 -0.47 9.85 10.94
CA PRO A 237 -1.62 10.53 10.34
C PRO A 237 -1.63 12.02 10.70
N VAL A 238 -2.09 12.86 9.78
CA VAL A 238 -2.20 14.31 9.99
C VAL A 238 -3.60 14.78 9.57
N ASP A 239 -4.23 15.56 10.43
CA ASP A 239 -5.52 16.18 10.23
C ASP A 239 -5.31 17.65 9.80
N GLY A 240 -6.24 18.18 9.01
CA GLY A 240 -6.14 19.54 8.48
C GLY A 240 -5.95 19.61 6.97
N LYS A 241 -6.39 20.74 6.42
CA LYS A 241 -6.34 21.04 5.00
C LYS A 241 -4.99 21.59 4.56
N ASP A 242 -4.50 22.62 5.22
CA ASP A 242 -3.21 23.21 4.89
C ASP A 242 -2.20 22.94 6.01
N PRO A 243 -0.90 22.86 5.67
CA PRO A 243 0.13 22.59 6.66
C PRO A 243 0.21 23.66 7.75
N PHE A 244 -0.15 24.91 7.45
CA PHE A 244 -0.07 26.03 8.40
C PHE A 244 -1.31 26.17 9.29
N GLY A 245 -2.34 25.35 9.08
CA GLY A 245 -3.61 25.44 9.81
C GLY A 245 -4.35 26.76 9.56
N ILE A 246 -4.12 27.46 8.45
CA ILE A 246 -4.88 28.66 8.09
C ILE A 246 -6.35 28.29 7.82
N ILE A 247 -6.57 27.13 7.21
CA ILE A 247 -7.86 26.56 6.89
C ILE A 247 -8.20 25.50 7.93
N GLN A 248 -9.12 25.86 8.83
CA GLN A 248 -9.59 25.03 9.94
C GLN A 248 -10.62 23.99 9.47
N GLN A 249 -10.19 23.07 8.59
CA GLN A 249 -11.00 21.94 8.14
C GLN A 249 -10.40 20.64 8.69
N PHE A 250 -11.03 20.11 9.73
CA PHE A 250 -10.60 18.90 10.44
C PHE A 250 -11.66 17.81 10.31
N ILE A 251 -11.24 16.54 10.23
CA ILE A 251 -12.16 15.39 10.24
C ILE A 251 -12.36 14.79 11.63
N ILE A 252 -11.49 15.14 12.57
CA ILE A 252 -11.61 14.75 13.97
C ILE A 252 -12.00 15.98 14.77
N THR A 253 -13.03 15.84 15.60
CA THR A 253 -13.29 16.76 16.70
C THR A 253 -12.65 16.19 17.96
N PRO A 254 -11.81 16.95 18.69
CA PRO A 254 -11.23 16.47 19.94
C PRO A 254 -12.31 15.99 20.92
N ASN A 255 -12.06 14.85 21.57
CA ASN A 255 -12.98 14.17 22.50
C ASN A 255 -14.25 13.58 21.86
N GLU A 256 -14.40 13.59 20.53
CA GLU A 256 -15.46 12.89 19.83
C GLU A 256 -14.93 11.64 19.14
N LYS A 257 -15.81 10.65 18.98
CA LYS A 257 -15.51 9.42 18.25
C LYS A 257 -15.96 9.51 16.81
N VAL A 258 -15.17 8.98 15.89
CA VAL A 258 -15.56 8.85 14.47
C VAL A 258 -16.84 8.00 14.33
N PRO A 259 -17.65 8.21 13.28
CA PRO A 259 -18.95 7.53 13.14
C PRO A 259 -18.84 6.12 12.52
N PHE A 260 -17.70 5.45 12.65
CA PHE A 260 -17.47 4.11 12.12
C PHE A 260 -16.67 3.25 13.12
N SER A 261 -16.91 1.94 13.11
CA SER A 261 -16.20 0.97 13.96
C SER A 261 -15.48 -0.10 13.13
N ILE A 262 -14.19 0.08 12.85
CA ILE A 262 -13.31 -0.97 12.33
C ILE A 262 -12.00 -1.02 13.12
N PRO A 263 -11.37 -2.20 13.24
CA PRO A 263 -10.03 -2.31 13.77
C PRO A 263 -9.06 -1.32 13.14
N SER A 264 -8.20 -0.70 13.97
CA SER A 264 -7.26 0.30 13.49
C SER A 264 -5.85 0.17 14.07
N LEU A 265 -4.86 0.49 13.26
CA LEU A 265 -3.46 0.56 13.65
C LEU A 265 -2.93 1.96 13.37
N THR A 266 -2.47 2.66 14.42
CA THR A 266 -1.76 3.94 14.32
C THR A 266 -0.27 3.71 14.56
N LEU A 267 0.54 3.91 13.52
CA LEU A 267 2.00 3.87 13.56
C LEU A 267 2.54 5.29 13.59
N ALA A 268 2.96 5.77 14.75
CA ALA A 268 3.56 7.09 14.93
C ALA A 268 5.09 7.03 14.82
N ALA A 269 5.70 8.14 14.42
CA ALA A 269 7.14 8.35 14.55
C ALA A 269 7.41 9.35 15.69
N GLY A 270 8.35 9.07 16.58
CA GLY A 270 8.56 9.90 17.78
C GLY A 270 9.06 11.31 17.50
N LEU A 271 9.64 11.55 16.31
CA LEU A 271 10.10 12.87 15.88
C LEU A 271 9.04 13.63 15.07
N ASP A 272 7.86 13.06 14.84
CA ASP A 272 6.72 13.69 14.16
C ASP A 272 6.39 15.12 14.65
N PRO A 273 6.29 15.39 15.97
CA PRO A 273 5.91 16.70 16.47
C PRO A 273 7.05 17.73 16.44
N LEU A 274 8.26 17.33 16.04
CA LEU A 274 9.43 18.20 16.07
C LEU A 274 9.53 19.04 14.80
N GLN A 275 9.64 20.35 14.99
CA GLN A 275 9.90 21.32 13.94
C GLN A 275 11.40 21.39 13.62
N THR A 276 11.73 21.48 12.33
CA THR A 276 13.11 21.60 11.84
C THR A 276 13.43 22.95 11.21
N ILE A 277 12.45 23.58 10.56
CA ILE A 277 12.61 24.86 9.87
C ILE A 277 11.87 25.95 10.66
N PRO A 278 12.53 27.04 11.09
CA PRO A 278 11.88 28.14 11.78
C PRO A 278 10.67 28.67 11.00
N PHE A 279 9.57 28.95 11.70
CA PHE A 279 8.28 29.40 11.15
C PHE A 279 7.52 28.42 10.25
N PHE A 280 8.08 27.24 9.97
CA PHE A 280 7.33 26.14 9.36
C PHE A 280 6.77 25.21 10.44
N PRO A 281 5.55 24.70 10.29
CA PRO A 281 4.98 23.73 11.22
C PRO A 281 5.79 22.43 11.22
N ALA A 282 5.71 21.67 12.30
CA ALA A 282 6.17 20.28 12.28
C ALA A 282 5.40 19.49 11.21
N CYS A 283 6.00 18.45 10.64
CA CYS A 283 5.34 17.66 9.59
C CYS A 283 4.11 16.90 10.11
N ALA A 284 4.08 16.57 11.40
CA ALA A 284 2.97 15.92 12.07
C ALA A 284 2.82 16.50 13.50
N PRO A 285 2.24 17.71 13.64
CA PRO A 285 2.13 18.39 14.94
C PRO A 285 1.33 17.58 15.95
N GLU A 286 1.75 17.55 17.23
CA GLU A 286 1.14 16.72 18.29
C GLU A 286 -0.39 16.90 18.40
N ASN A 287 -0.90 18.13 18.22
CA ASN A 287 -2.32 18.47 18.35
C ASN A 287 -3.17 18.11 17.11
N LEU A 288 -2.53 17.81 15.98
CA LEU A 288 -3.17 17.52 14.69
C LEU A 288 -2.88 16.11 14.19
N SER A 289 -2.11 15.32 14.92
CA SER A 289 -1.55 14.05 14.46
C SER A 289 -1.76 12.91 15.44
N ASN A 290 -1.43 11.69 15.01
CA ASN A 290 -1.11 10.55 15.87
C ASN A 290 -2.16 10.28 16.96
N LYS A 291 -1.92 10.73 18.20
CA LYS A 291 -2.85 10.56 19.32
C LYS A 291 -4.24 11.12 18.99
N ARG A 292 -4.33 12.25 18.28
CA ARG A 292 -5.62 12.81 17.81
C ARG A 292 -6.44 11.78 17.04
N PHE A 293 -5.82 11.06 16.10
CA PHE A 293 -6.49 10.02 15.32
C PHE A 293 -6.82 8.81 16.18
N PHE A 294 -5.85 8.33 16.95
CA PHE A 294 -6.04 7.16 17.81
C PHE A 294 -7.16 7.35 18.84
N ASP A 295 -7.23 8.51 19.49
CA ASP A 295 -8.23 8.85 20.50
C ASP A 295 -9.62 9.03 19.91
N ALA A 296 -9.71 9.44 18.65
CA ALA A 296 -10.98 9.56 17.92
C ALA A 296 -11.54 8.21 17.45
N MET A 297 -10.74 7.14 17.40
CA MET A 297 -11.23 5.81 17.04
C MET A 297 -12.17 5.26 18.12
N ARG A 298 -13.20 4.51 17.70
CA ARG A 298 -14.14 3.83 18.60
C ARG A 298 -13.48 2.72 19.41
N ASP A 299 -14.16 2.26 20.44
CA ASP A 299 -13.70 1.17 21.32
C ASP A 299 -13.92 -0.21 20.68
N VAL A 300 -13.31 -0.38 19.51
CA VAL A 300 -13.01 -1.64 18.84
C VAL A 300 -11.49 -1.84 18.88
N PRO A 301 -10.96 -3.03 18.54
CA PRO A 301 -9.53 -3.27 18.62
C PRO A 301 -8.69 -2.19 17.91
N ARG A 302 -7.85 -1.49 18.67
CA ARG A 302 -7.05 -0.38 18.16
C ARG A 302 -5.67 -0.35 18.80
N TRP A 303 -4.65 -0.07 17.99
CA TRP A 303 -3.26 -0.04 18.43
C TRP A 303 -2.63 1.31 18.16
N TYR A 304 -1.83 1.78 19.10
CA TYR A 304 -0.94 2.92 18.95
C TYR A 304 0.49 2.47 19.23
N ILE A 305 1.36 2.69 18.25
CA ILE A 305 2.76 2.25 18.32
C ILE A 305 3.64 3.38 17.82
N SER A 306 4.51 3.89 18.69
CA SER A 306 5.40 5.00 18.36
C SER A 306 6.85 4.53 18.25
N ALA A 307 7.46 4.68 17.08
CA ALA A 307 8.88 4.42 16.87
C ALA A 307 9.68 5.68 17.25
N THR A 308 10.24 5.72 18.47
CA THR A 308 10.63 6.97 19.15
C THR A 308 11.72 7.76 18.42
N ASP A 309 12.65 7.06 17.78
CA ASP A 309 13.88 7.65 17.23
C ASP A 309 13.76 7.94 15.72
N TYR A 310 12.56 7.82 15.14
CA TYR A 310 12.29 8.01 13.72
C TYR A 310 11.34 9.17 13.48
N GLY A 311 11.40 9.74 12.27
CA GLY A 311 10.55 10.85 11.85
C GLY A 311 9.61 10.54 10.70
N HIS A 312 8.71 11.49 10.45
CA HIS A 312 7.59 11.42 9.50
C HIS A 312 7.93 10.91 8.09
N ALA A 313 9.12 11.27 7.60
CA ALA A 313 9.57 10.93 6.25
C ALA A 313 10.51 9.71 6.20
N ASP A 314 10.87 9.12 7.35
CA ASP A 314 11.89 8.06 7.42
C ASP A 314 11.45 6.73 6.79
N LEU A 315 10.13 6.55 6.58
CA LEU A 315 9.59 5.38 5.88
C LEU A 315 9.74 5.46 4.35
N LEU A 316 9.96 6.64 3.78
CA LEU A 316 10.04 6.83 2.33
C LEU A 316 11.25 6.12 1.75
N ASP A 317 11.27 5.83 0.45
CA ASP A 317 12.41 5.18 -0.20
C ASP A 317 13.72 5.98 0.00
N PRO A 318 14.90 5.31 -0.01
CA PRO A 318 16.17 5.91 0.41
C PRO A 318 16.52 7.27 -0.21
N ILE A 319 16.21 7.45 -1.50
CA ILE A 319 16.46 8.71 -2.20
C ILE A 319 15.65 9.88 -1.63
N TYR A 320 14.41 9.64 -1.19
CA TYR A 320 13.55 10.66 -0.61
C TYR A 320 13.91 10.96 0.84
N VAL A 321 14.39 9.96 1.58
CA VAL A 321 14.96 10.19 2.92
C VAL A 321 16.22 11.05 2.84
N ALA A 322 17.11 10.76 1.89
CA ALA A 322 18.29 11.59 1.64
C ALA A 322 17.90 13.04 1.29
N GLY A 323 16.87 13.21 0.44
CA GLY A 323 16.27 14.52 0.15
C GLY A 323 15.73 15.22 1.41
N ASN A 324 15.00 14.51 2.27
CA ASN A 324 14.50 15.06 3.54
C ASN A 324 15.63 15.47 4.47
N GLN A 325 16.70 14.69 4.58
CA GLN A 325 17.87 15.01 5.41
C GLN A 325 18.63 16.24 4.91
N LEU A 326 18.73 16.40 3.58
CA LEU A 326 19.36 17.56 2.95
C LEU A 326 18.54 18.83 3.16
N LEU A 327 17.23 18.77 2.88
CA LEU A 327 16.32 19.92 2.93
C LEU A 327 15.79 20.21 4.34
N LYS A 328 15.94 19.25 5.26
CA LYS A 328 15.44 19.30 6.64
C LYS A 328 13.94 19.62 6.72
N VAL A 329 13.14 19.07 5.82
CA VAL A 329 11.68 19.36 5.76
C VAL A 329 10.96 18.79 6.97
N CYS A 330 11.24 17.52 7.30
CA CYS A 330 10.72 16.84 8.48
C CYS A 330 11.87 16.41 9.39
N SER A 331 11.63 16.44 10.71
CA SER A 331 12.58 15.93 11.69
C SER A 331 12.95 14.48 11.41
N THR A 332 14.21 14.13 11.63
CA THR A 332 14.77 12.80 11.41
C THR A 332 16.03 12.66 12.27
N ASN A 333 16.26 11.48 12.83
CA ASN A 333 17.53 11.16 13.45
C ASN A 333 18.46 10.58 12.36
N PRO A 334 19.56 11.26 11.98
CA PRO A 334 20.43 10.77 10.92
C PRO A 334 21.19 9.48 11.30
N LEU A 335 21.25 9.12 12.59
CA LEU A 335 21.99 7.96 13.09
C LEU A 335 21.17 6.66 13.08
N THR A 336 19.85 6.73 12.85
CA THR A 336 19.00 5.53 12.88
C THR A 336 18.94 4.82 11.54
N ASP A 337 18.84 3.49 11.58
CA ASP A 337 18.74 2.65 10.40
C ASP A 337 17.33 2.70 9.78
N LYS A 338 17.23 3.47 8.70
CA LYS A 338 15.98 3.65 7.95
C LYS A 338 15.51 2.38 7.25
N ALA A 339 16.41 1.47 6.88
CA ALA A 339 16.02 0.20 6.27
C ALA A 339 15.31 -0.68 7.30
N THR A 340 15.84 -0.73 8.52
CA THR A 340 15.18 -1.40 9.65
C THR A 340 13.83 -0.77 9.98
N TYR A 341 13.70 0.56 9.95
CA TYR A 341 12.40 1.22 10.15
C TYR A 341 11.36 0.85 9.09
N ARG A 342 11.74 0.80 7.81
CA ARG A 342 10.82 0.38 6.73
C ARG A 342 10.36 -1.07 6.90
N ARG A 343 11.28 -1.98 7.24
CA ARG A 343 10.94 -3.37 7.58
C ARG A 343 9.99 -3.44 8.76
N TYR A 344 10.28 -2.67 9.80
CA TYR A 344 9.43 -2.57 10.98
C TYR A 344 8.02 -2.08 10.63
N ILE A 345 7.87 -0.96 9.91
CA ILE A 345 6.56 -0.44 9.49
C ILE A 345 5.78 -1.49 8.68
N ALA A 346 6.41 -2.08 7.67
CA ALA A 346 5.76 -3.13 6.88
C ALA A 346 5.32 -4.33 7.74
N GLY A 347 6.19 -4.81 8.64
CA GLY A 347 5.86 -5.94 9.50
C GLY A 347 4.78 -5.65 10.53
N GLN A 348 4.70 -4.43 11.06
CA GLN A 348 3.56 -4.04 11.91
C GLN A 348 2.24 -4.04 11.12
N ILE A 349 2.25 -3.57 9.86
CA ILE A 349 1.09 -3.63 8.98
C ILE A 349 0.68 -5.09 8.76
N ILE A 350 1.63 -5.95 8.36
CA ILE A 350 1.36 -7.36 8.07
C ILE A 350 0.86 -8.10 9.31
N ALA A 351 1.49 -7.88 10.48
CA ALA A 351 1.07 -8.48 11.74
C ALA A 351 -0.37 -8.08 12.12
N PHE A 352 -0.73 -6.82 11.89
CA PHE A 352 -2.09 -6.32 12.12
C PHE A 352 -3.10 -6.89 11.12
N LEU A 353 -2.79 -6.94 9.83
CA LEU A 353 -3.69 -7.50 8.82
C LEU A 353 -3.97 -8.98 9.10
N ARG A 354 -2.93 -9.75 9.42
CA ARG A 354 -3.06 -11.18 9.75
C ARG A 354 -3.94 -11.43 10.98
N SER A 355 -3.96 -10.51 11.96
CA SER A 355 -4.78 -10.65 13.16
C SER A 355 -6.28 -10.47 12.93
N PHE A 356 -6.69 -9.80 11.85
CA PHE A 356 -8.09 -9.43 11.60
C PHE A 356 -8.72 -10.08 10.37
N GLU A 357 -7.91 -10.52 9.42
CA GLU A 357 -8.41 -11.14 8.18
C GLU A 357 -8.57 -12.66 8.29
N SER A 358 -8.74 -13.20 9.51
CA SER A 358 -8.87 -14.64 9.79
C SER A 358 -7.69 -15.50 9.28
N LEU A 359 -6.56 -14.86 8.98
CA LEU A 359 -5.32 -15.54 8.61
C LEU A 359 -4.65 -16.14 9.85
N GLU A 360 -4.81 -15.49 11.01
CA GLU A 360 -4.35 -15.93 12.32
C GLU A 360 -5.36 -15.55 13.42
N SER A 361 -5.28 -16.24 14.57
CA SER A 361 -5.98 -15.73 15.76
C SER A 361 -5.29 -14.45 16.25
N CYS A 362 -6.08 -13.49 16.72
CA CYS A 362 -5.56 -12.25 17.29
C CYS A 362 -4.53 -12.52 18.41
N GLU A 363 -4.70 -13.58 19.21
CA GLU A 363 -3.76 -14.00 20.25
C GLU A 363 -2.38 -14.39 19.71
N GLN A 364 -2.32 -14.99 18.52
CA GLN A 364 -1.08 -15.37 17.86
C GLN A 364 -0.35 -14.16 17.27
N ALA A 365 -1.09 -13.17 16.80
CA ALA A 365 -0.53 -11.98 16.16
C ALA A 365 -0.12 -10.87 17.16
N LEU A 366 -0.81 -10.77 18.30
CA LEU A 366 -0.57 -9.77 19.35
C LEU A 366 0.89 -9.68 19.83
N PRO A 367 1.61 -10.78 20.10
CA PRO A 367 3.02 -10.72 20.52
C PRO A 367 3.91 -9.98 19.53
N ARG A 368 3.60 -10.04 18.23
CA ARG A 368 4.38 -9.38 17.18
C ARG A 368 4.06 -7.89 17.12
N LEU A 369 2.78 -7.52 17.21
CA LEU A 369 2.39 -6.12 17.31
C LEU A 369 3.02 -5.43 18.53
N ARG A 370 3.21 -6.15 19.63
CA ARG A 370 3.84 -5.66 20.86
C ARG A 370 5.38 -5.78 20.85
N SER A 371 5.98 -6.35 19.81
CA SER A 371 7.41 -6.65 19.80
C SER A 371 8.26 -5.40 19.56
N PRO A 372 9.17 -5.03 20.48
CA PRO A 372 10.11 -3.94 20.27
C PRO A 372 11.37 -4.38 19.49
N THR A 373 11.39 -5.59 18.92
CA THR A 373 12.63 -6.29 18.52
C THR A 373 13.47 -5.58 17.46
N LEU A 374 12.87 -4.75 16.60
CA LEU A 374 13.58 -4.10 15.49
C LEU A 374 13.87 -2.63 15.71
N VAL A 375 13.02 -1.93 16.45
CA VAL A 375 13.16 -0.49 16.68
C VAL A 375 12.78 -0.16 18.11
N ARG A 376 13.40 0.89 18.67
CA ARG A 376 12.96 1.42 19.95
C ARG A 376 11.54 1.95 19.79
N VAL A 377 10.62 1.39 20.56
CA VAL A 377 9.21 1.76 20.56
C VAL A 377 8.79 2.25 21.94
N GLU A 378 7.96 3.28 21.94
CA GLU A 378 7.05 3.55 23.03
C GLU A 378 5.69 3.00 22.60
N THR A 379 5.33 1.84 23.15
CA THR A 379 4.01 1.26 22.92
C THR A 379 3.06 1.78 23.99
N VAL A 380 2.15 2.68 23.62
CA VAL A 380 1.01 3.04 24.47
C VAL A 380 -0.16 2.18 24.03
N SER A 381 -0.27 0.96 24.57
CA SER A 381 -1.40 0.09 24.23
C SER A 381 -2.65 0.52 25.00
N SER A 382 -3.72 0.88 24.30
CA SER A 382 -5.08 0.68 24.82
C SER A 382 -6.06 0.40 23.68
N GLY A 383 -6.65 -0.81 23.68
CA GLY A 383 -7.67 -1.15 22.68
C GLY A 383 -7.97 -2.64 22.60
N LEU A 384 -8.53 -3.18 23.68
CA LEU A 384 -9.21 -4.48 23.81
C LEU A 384 -8.40 -5.70 23.36
N ASP A 385 -7.93 -6.47 24.35
CA ASP A 385 -7.40 -7.82 24.14
C ASP A 385 -8.40 -8.65 23.32
N CYS A 386 -7.86 -9.60 22.55
CA CYS A 386 -8.57 -10.49 21.67
C CYS A 386 -9.75 -11.16 22.41
N GLY A 387 -10.94 -10.57 22.34
CA GLY A 387 -12.17 -11.18 22.87
C GLY A 387 -12.87 -10.54 24.07
N THR A 388 -12.59 -9.31 24.52
CA THR A 388 -13.36 -8.74 25.65
C THR A 388 -14.00 -7.38 25.43
N SER A 389 -14.80 -7.22 24.38
CA SER A 389 -16.07 -6.51 24.52
C SER A 389 -16.90 -6.65 23.25
N THR A 390 -18.19 -6.92 23.42
CA THR A 390 -19.18 -6.42 22.49
C THR A 390 -19.04 -4.89 22.53
N PRO A 391 -18.67 -4.19 21.43
CA PRO A 391 -18.53 -2.75 21.47
C PRO A 391 -19.86 -2.18 21.95
N THR A 392 -19.84 -1.39 23.02
CA THR A 392 -21.00 -0.58 23.38
C THR A 392 -21.05 0.52 22.34
N ILE A 393 -21.72 0.28 21.22
CA ILE A 393 -21.89 1.25 20.15
C ILE A 393 -22.79 2.36 20.70
N VAL A 394 -22.18 3.41 21.24
CA VAL A 394 -22.88 4.65 21.57
C VAL A 394 -22.89 5.50 20.29
N GLY A 395 -24.09 5.82 19.79
CA GLY A 395 -24.29 6.62 18.57
C GLY A 395 -24.45 5.82 17.28
N ALA A 396 -24.79 6.50 16.18
CA ALA A 396 -24.99 5.88 14.88
C ALA A 396 -23.66 5.42 14.26
N ASP A 397 -23.36 4.13 14.37
CA ASP A 397 -22.24 3.50 13.68
C ASP A 397 -22.64 3.20 12.23
N LYS A 398 -21.95 3.84 11.29
CA LYS A 398 -22.17 3.65 9.85
C LYS A 398 -21.73 2.28 9.34
N CYS A 399 -21.13 1.44 10.18
CA CYS A 399 -20.66 0.10 9.83
C CYS A 399 -21.52 -1.01 10.46
N ALA A 400 -22.40 -0.68 11.41
CA ALA A 400 -23.30 -1.62 12.08
C ALA A 400 -24.46 -2.14 11.19
N GLY A 401 -24.56 -1.68 9.94
CA GLY A 401 -25.58 -2.12 8.97
C GLY A 401 -25.15 -3.21 8.00
N GLY A 402 -23.92 -3.74 8.12
CA GLY A 402 -23.30 -4.64 7.14
C GLY A 402 -23.23 -6.11 7.57
N VAL A 403 -24.32 -6.68 8.10
CA VAL A 403 -24.46 -8.14 8.21
C VAL A 403 -25.51 -8.58 7.18
N ALA A 404 -25.00 -9.17 6.08
CA ALA A 404 -25.70 -9.95 5.05
C ALA A 404 -26.92 -9.32 4.36
N ARG A 405 -26.75 -9.00 3.06
CA ARG A 405 -27.66 -9.51 2.02
C ARG A 405 -26.87 -9.97 0.82
#